data_AF-N6TXU7-F1
#
_entry.id   AF-N6TXU7-F1
#
_cell.length_a   1.000
_cell.length_b   1.000
_cell.length_c   1.000
_cell.angle_alpha   90.00
_cell.angle_beta   90.00
_cell.angle_gamma   90.00
#
_symmetry.space_group_name_H-M   'P 1'
#
loop_
_entity.id
_entity.type
_entity.pdbx_description
1 polymer ?
#
loop_
_entity_poly.entity_id
_entity_poly.type
_entity_poly.pdbx_seq_one_letter_code
_entity_poly.pdbx_strand_id
1 'polypeptide(L)'
;MIEELIWTTWAKYKKPINDETVLEFGRTIRSHGYEGGQLKIDDSWETCYGSQQFTEEKFANMKNTVNTLHEDGWRVSLWIHPFVNDDCEENSAIGKRLDYFVHNPQNETNAVWWNSDYGHQIDFTKPAAAQWWSDRVKSIQETIGMDSFKFDAGEVDYVNQSFVRLNGRMKQFSLEMLTILALVGVFLANSAESAKVFSSGVVDLYFEESPVEYDFELRRDNVVKMTGIFGKGVDFTNTSPNFNVTIMSVDDGFRVDWRSSDPNFQTTDCLNLQSETLHWYGGPEIYEQKWPIEKLQLSGDDAYVARKDDNFAGTVNFLYTF
;
A
#
# COMPACT_ATOMS: atom_id res chain seq x y z
N MET A 1 2.92 -7.79 16.11
CA MET A 1 4.11 -8.54 16.59
C MET A 1 4.41 -9.57 15.52
N ILE A 2 5.67 -9.74 15.09
CA ILE A 2 6.02 -10.83 14.15
C ILE A 2 6.01 -12.12 14.97
N GLU A 3 4.99 -12.95 14.78
CA GLU A 3 4.83 -14.19 15.55
C GLU A 3 5.71 -15.33 15.04
N GLU A 4 6.11 -15.30 13.75
CA GLU A 4 6.92 -16.34 13.14
C GLU A 4 7.91 -15.80 12.09
N LEU A 5 9.05 -16.48 11.93
CA LEU A 5 10.12 -16.08 11.02
C LEU A 5 9.77 -16.32 9.55
N ILE A 6 10.26 -15.44 8.67
CA ILE A 6 10.23 -15.61 7.22
C ILE A 6 11.62 -15.97 6.71
N TRP A 7 11.74 -17.15 6.12
CA TRP A 7 12.97 -17.64 5.49
C TRP A 7 12.86 -17.46 3.98
N THR A 8 13.93 -17.03 3.32
CA THR A 8 13.89 -16.76 1.88
C THR A 8 15.03 -17.43 1.15
N THR A 9 14.73 -18.06 0.01
CA THR A 9 15.76 -18.61 -0.87
C THR A 9 16.66 -17.52 -1.48
N TRP A 10 16.20 -16.26 -1.56
CA TRP A 10 17.00 -15.15 -2.10
C TRP A 10 18.29 -14.88 -1.33
N ALA A 11 18.26 -14.99 0.00
CA ALA A 11 19.42 -14.66 0.83
C ALA A 11 20.59 -15.60 0.57
N LYS A 12 20.31 -16.89 0.33
CA LYS A 12 21.31 -17.93 0.16
C LYS A 12 21.58 -18.29 -1.30
N TYR A 13 20.53 -18.47 -2.08
CA TYR A 13 20.63 -19.06 -3.42
C TYR A 13 20.49 -18.05 -4.55
N LYS A 14 19.85 -16.89 -4.32
CA LYS A 14 19.45 -15.99 -5.40
C LYS A 14 18.53 -16.72 -6.39
N LYS A 15 18.87 -16.77 -7.67
CA LYS A 15 18.10 -17.38 -8.78
C LYS A 15 18.31 -18.88 -9.05
N PRO A 16 19.48 -19.51 -8.79
CA PRO A 16 19.66 -20.95 -8.99
C PRO A 16 18.94 -21.78 -7.92
N ILE A 17 17.62 -21.88 -8.04
CA ILE A 17 16.74 -22.69 -7.21
C ILE A 17 15.91 -23.64 -8.09
N ASN A 18 15.50 -24.76 -7.50
CA ASN A 18 14.65 -25.80 -8.09
C ASN A 18 13.91 -26.55 -6.95
N ASP A 19 13.05 -27.51 -7.29
CA ASP A 19 12.30 -28.32 -6.31
C ASP A 19 13.21 -28.88 -5.18
N GLU A 20 14.34 -29.50 -5.55
CA GLU A 20 15.27 -30.11 -4.60
C GLU A 20 15.91 -29.08 -3.67
N THR A 21 16.35 -27.95 -4.22
CA THR A 21 17.00 -26.87 -3.46
C THR A 21 16.04 -26.27 -2.44
N VAL A 22 14.76 -26.10 -2.80
CA VAL A 22 13.73 -25.56 -1.91
C VAL A 22 13.44 -26.53 -0.76
N LEU A 23 13.28 -27.82 -1.05
CA LEU A 23 13.05 -28.84 -0.01
C LEU A 23 14.25 -28.96 0.93
N GLU A 24 15.46 -28.99 0.38
CA GLU A 24 16.69 -29.09 1.17
C GLU A 24 16.88 -27.85 2.07
N PHE A 25 16.50 -26.67 1.58
CA PHE A 25 16.53 -25.45 2.38
C PHE A 25 15.61 -25.55 3.61
N GLY A 26 14.35 -25.98 3.41
CA GLY A 26 13.39 -26.19 4.50
C GLY A 26 13.90 -27.22 5.52
N ARG A 27 14.33 -28.39 5.04
CA ARG A 27 14.89 -29.47 5.89
C ARG A 27 16.11 -29.02 6.68
N THR A 28 17.01 -28.28 6.05
CA THR A 28 18.19 -27.73 6.72
C THR A 28 17.78 -26.79 7.86
N ILE A 29 16.80 -25.92 7.64
CA ILE A 29 16.35 -25.01 8.70
C ILE A 29 15.72 -25.80 9.86
N ARG A 30 14.87 -26.79 9.56
CA ARG A 30 14.29 -27.69 10.57
C ARG A 30 15.34 -28.44 11.37
N SER A 31 16.39 -28.96 10.73
CA SER A 31 17.44 -29.72 11.41
C SER A 31 18.26 -28.89 12.41
N HIS A 32 18.20 -27.55 12.32
CA HIS A 32 18.79 -26.62 13.29
C HIS A 32 17.83 -26.23 14.44
N GLY A 33 16.65 -26.84 14.53
CA GLY A 33 15.70 -26.65 15.63
C GLY A 33 14.74 -25.46 15.48
N TYR A 34 14.65 -24.87 14.28
CA TYR A 34 13.67 -23.81 14.01
C TYR A 34 12.33 -24.43 13.59
N GLU A 35 11.35 -24.39 14.48
CA GLU A 35 9.96 -24.85 14.26
C GLU A 35 9.05 -23.69 13.80
N GLY A 36 8.01 -24.01 13.02
CA GLY A 36 7.10 -23.01 12.42
C GLY A 36 7.73 -22.09 11.38
N GLY A 37 7.02 -21.04 10.97
CA GLY A 37 7.51 -20.03 10.04
C GLY A 37 7.04 -20.18 8.60
N GLN A 38 7.45 -19.21 7.80
CA GLN A 38 7.12 -19.09 6.39
C GLN A 38 8.37 -19.27 5.54
N LEU A 39 8.31 -20.18 4.57
CA LEU A 39 9.36 -20.38 3.58
C LEU A 39 8.95 -19.67 2.28
N LYS A 40 9.74 -18.67 1.91
CA LYS A 40 9.55 -17.85 0.72
C LYS A 40 10.46 -18.30 -0.42
N ILE A 41 9.85 -18.75 -1.50
CA ILE A 41 10.50 -19.09 -2.76
C ILE A 41 10.63 -17.80 -3.57
N ASP A 42 11.87 -17.37 -3.78
CA ASP A 42 12.21 -16.13 -4.47
C ASP A 42 12.62 -16.36 -5.93
N ASP A 43 13.04 -15.28 -6.60
CA ASP A 43 13.20 -15.08 -8.06
C ASP A 43 13.64 -16.29 -8.94
N SER A 44 13.19 -16.28 -10.20
CA SER A 44 13.56 -17.18 -11.31
C SER A 44 12.88 -18.56 -11.30
N TRP A 45 11.60 -18.57 -10.88
CA TRP A 45 10.73 -19.74 -10.94
C TRP A 45 9.87 -19.81 -12.21
N GLU A 46 9.63 -18.69 -12.88
CA GLU A 46 8.81 -18.62 -14.08
C GLU A 46 9.51 -19.17 -15.33
N THR A 47 8.72 -19.61 -16.32
CA THR A 47 9.20 -19.93 -17.69
C THR A 47 9.79 -18.71 -18.40
N CYS A 48 9.16 -17.56 -18.24
CA CYS A 48 9.63 -16.23 -18.62
C CYS A 48 9.01 -15.23 -17.64
N TYR A 49 9.67 -14.10 -17.38
CA TYR A 49 9.15 -13.13 -16.41
C TYR A 49 7.80 -12.56 -16.86
N GLY A 50 6.76 -12.78 -16.05
CA GLY A 50 5.38 -12.44 -16.36
C GLY A 50 4.56 -13.54 -17.05
N SER A 51 5.11 -14.76 -17.16
CA SER A 51 4.34 -15.94 -17.55
C SER A 51 3.35 -16.34 -16.46
N GLN A 52 3.76 -16.15 -15.20
CA GLN A 52 3.13 -16.68 -14.00
C GLN A 52 2.94 -18.20 -14.07
N GLN A 53 3.90 -18.89 -14.67
CA GLN A 53 3.92 -20.34 -14.84
C GLN A 53 5.29 -20.90 -14.43
N PHE A 54 5.30 -21.90 -13.56
CA PHE A 54 6.54 -22.56 -13.16
C PHE A 54 7.23 -23.21 -14.36
N THR A 55 8.54 -23.01 -14.48
CA THR A 55 9.33 -23.74 -15.47
C THR A 55 9.48 -25.20 -15.06
N GLU A 56 9.08 -26.13 -15.94
CA GLU A 56 9.22 -27.57 -15.69
C GLU A 56 10.69 -28.01 -15.57
N GLU A 57 11.64 -27.24 -16.13
CA GLU A 57 13.07 -27.54 -16.01
C GLU A 57 13.55 -27.49 -14.55
N LYS A 58 13.07 -26.50 -13.77
CA LYS A 58 13.45 -26.30 -12.36
C LYS A 58 12.40 -26.83 -11.38
N PHE A 59 11.14 -26.80 -11.77
CA PHE A 59 10.00 -26.96 -10.88
C PHE A 59 8.95 -27.93 -11.46
N ALA A 60 9.41 -29.08 -11.97
CA ALA A 60 8.57 -30.14 -12.51
C ALA A 60 7.50 -30.65 -11.52
N ASN A 61 7.75 -30.53 -10.21
CA ASN A 61 6.89 -31.10 -9.17
C ASN A 61 6.48 -30.07 -8.11
N MET A 62 6.35 -28.79 -8.48
CA MET A 62 6.13 -27.70 -7.51
C MET A 62 4.96 -27.95 -6.54
N LYS A 63 3.85 -28.53 -7.00
CA LYS A 63 2.72 -28.90 -6.13
C LYS A 63 3.14 -29.90 -5.04
N ASN A 64 3.90 -30.92 -5.41
CA ASN A 64 4.42 -31.90 -4.45
C ASN A 64 5.45 -31.27 -3.50
N THR A 65 6.28 -30.35 -4.02
CA THR A 65 7.23 -29.57 -3.21
C THR A 65 6.51 -28.76 -2.14
N VAL A 66 5.46 -28.02 -2.50
CA VAL A 66 4.63 -27.27 -1.53
C VAL A 66 3.97 -28.20 -0.53
N ASN A 67 3.33 -29.29 -0.97
CA ASN A 67 2.71 -30.26 -0.07
C ASN A 67 3.71 -30.85 0.94
N THR A 68 4.92 -31.18 0.49
CA THR A 68 5.98 -31.70 1.38
C THR A 68 6.41 -30.66 2.41
N LEU A 69 6.50 -29.38 2.02
CA LEU A 69 6.79 -28.29 2.96
C LEU A 69 5.64 -28.07 3.96
N HIS A 70 4.39 -28.18 3.52
CA HIS A 70 3.21 -28.11 4.39
C HIS A 70 3.20 -29.25 5.42
N GLU A 71 3.50 -30.47 5.00
CA GLU A 71 3.64 -31.64 5.90
C GLU A 71 4.76 -31.43 6.96
N ASP A 72 5.78 -30.65 6.61
CA ASP A 72 6.89 -30.22 7.49
C ASP A 72 6.58 -28.92 8.26
N GLY A 73 5.32 -28.48 8.27
CA GLY A 73 4.80 -27.36 9.06
C GLY A 73 5.18 -25.97 8.55
N TRP A 74 5.58 -25.83 7.29
CA TRP A 74 5.84 -24.53 6.67
C TRP A 74 4.55 -23.91 6.14
N ARG A 75 4.43 -22.58 6.23
CA ARG A 75 3.65 -21.82 5.23
C ARG A 75 4.56 -21.49 4.07
N VAL A 76 4.06 -21.61 2.84
CA VAL A 76 4.86 -21.38 1.63
C VAL A 76 4.39 -20.11 0.93
N SER A 77 5.36 -19.25 0.62
CA SER A 77 5.12 -17.96 -0.03
C SER A 77 5.91 -17.85 -1.32
N LEU A 78 5.33 -17.22 -2.32
CA LEU A 78 5.98 -17.05 -3.62
C LEU A 78 6.25 -15.57 -3.91
N TRP A 79 7.47 -15.27 -4.35
CA TRP A 79 7.80 -13.96 -4.89
C TRP A 79 7.12 -13.73 -6.24
N ILE A 80 6.50 -12.56 -6.41
CA ILE A 80 5.81 -12.18 -7.63
C ILE A 80 6.04 -10.70 -7.95
N HIS A 81 5.90 -10.36 -9.23
CA HIS A 81 6.16 -9.01 -9.74
C HIS A 81 5.10 -8.60 -10.79
N PRO A 82 4.93 -7.28 -11.04
CA PRO A 82 3.90 -6.75 -11.91
C PRO A 82 4.36 -6.53 -13.36
N PHE A 83 5.32 -7.32 -13.86
CA PHE A 83 5.87 -7.13 -15.20
C PHE A 83 5.58 -8.31 -16.11
N VAL A 84 5.54 -8.02 -17.41
CA VAL A 84 5.62 -9.02 -18.48
C VAL A 84 6.75 -8.61 -19.41
N ASN A 85 7.77 -9.45 -19.54
CA ASN A 85 8.87 -9.21 -20.45
C ASN A 85 8.49 -9.51 -21.90
N ASP A 86 9.19 -8.88 -22.84
CA ASP A 86 8.97 -9.10 -24.28
C ASP A 86 9.28 -10.53 -24.74
N ASP A 87 10.24 -11.20 -24.10
CA ASP A 87 10.55 -12.62 -24.35
C ASP A 87 9.45 -13.57 -23.86
N CYS A 88 8.49 -13.05 -23.09
CA CYS A 88 7.26 -13.73 -22.72
C CYS A 88 6.16 -13.45 -23.75
N GLU A 89 6.43 -13.84 -25.00
CA GLU A 89 5.73 -13.39 -26.22
C GLU A 89 4.21 -13.45 -26.14
N GLU A 90 3.64 -14.55 -25.64
CA GLU A 90 2.20 -14.74 -25.55
C GLU A 90 1.54 -13.66 -24.66
N ASN A 91 2.04 -13.49 -23.44
CA ASN A 91 1.48 -12.54 -22.50
C ASN A 91 1.82 -11.10 -22.87
N SER A 92 3.00 -10.83 -23.44
CA SER A 92 3.35 -9.50 -23.96
C SER A 92 2.41 -9.10 -25.10
N ALA A 93 2.13 -10.01 -26.04
CA ALA A 93 1.20 -9.76 -27.13
C ALA A 93 -0.25 -9.56 -26.64
N ILE A 94 -0.71 -10.34 -25.67
CA ILE A 94 -2.04 -10.17 -25.06
C ILE A 94 -2.14 -8.80 -24.38
N GLY A 95 -1.17 -8.45 -23.54
CA GLY A 95 -1.20 -7.19 -22.79
C GLY A 95 -1.13 -5.96 -23.70
N LYS A 96 -0.33 -6.00 -24.78
CA LYS A 96 -0.30 -4.93 -25.81
C LYS A 96 -1.64 -4.83 -26.55
N ARG A 97 -2.22 -5.97 -26.97
CA ARG A 97 -3.47 -5.99 -27.74
C ARG A 97 -4.66 -5.51 -26.93
N LEU A 98 -4.71 -5.84 -25.63
CA LEU A 98 -5.82 -5.52 -24.73
C LEU A 98 -5.58 -4.23 -23.93
N ASP A 99 -4.47 -3.53 -24.18
CA ASP A 99 -4.15 -2.26 -23.52
C ASP A 99 -4.02 -2.42 -21.97
N TYR A 100 -3.31 -3.45 -21.53
CA TYR A 100 -3.18 -3.79 -20.10
C TYR A 100 -1.89 -3.27 -19.44
N PHE A 101 -1.05 -2.57 -20.20
CA PHE A 101 0.21 -2.05 -19.70
C PHE A 101 0.14 -0.54 -19.47
N VAL A 102 0.98 -0.05 -18.56
CA VAL A 102 1.15 1.38 -18.31
C VAL A 102 1.79 2.02 -19.54
N HIS A 103 1.27 3.18 -19.95
CA HIS A 103 1.82 3.97 -21.04
C HIS A 103 2.65 5.14 -20.51
N ASN A 104 3.75 5.44 -21.17
CA ASN A 104 4.43 6.71 -21.02
C ASN A 104 3.70 7.85 -21.78
N PRO A 105 4.12 9.12 -21.63
CA PRO A 105 3.51 10.24 -22.36
C PRO A 105 3.67 10.18 -23.89
N GLN A 106 4.56 9.33 -24.41
CA GLN A 106 4.71 9.04 -25.84
C GLN A 106 3.81 7.88 -26.30
N ASN A 107 2.95 7.37 -25.41
CA ASN A 107 2.05 6.25 -25.61
C ASN A 107 2.76 4.89 -25.83
N GLU A 108 3.99 4.75 -25.34
CA GLU A 108 4.77 3.51 -25.36
C GLU A 108 4.62 2.76 -24.03
N THR A 109 4.71 1.42 -24.06
CA THR A 109 4.50 0.57 -22.88
C THR A 109 5.80 0.03 -22.27
N ASN A 110 6.96 0.44 -22.78
CA ASN A 110 8.24 -0.12 -22.34
C ASN A 110 8.55 0.28 -20.88
N ALA A 111 8.83 -0.73 -20.07
CA ALA A 111 9.27 -0.62 -18.69
C ALA A 111 10.68 -1.25 -18.56
N VAL A 112 11.58 -0.57 -17.86
CA VAL A 112 12.93 -1.04 -17.56
C VAL A 112 13.01 -1.38 -16.08
N TRP A 113 13.32 -2.62 -15.75
CA TRP A 113 13.45 -3.11 -14.37
C TRP A 113 14.69 -4.00 -14.23
N TRP A 114 15.07 -4.38 -13.01
CA TRP A 114 16.36 -5.05 -12.76
C TRP A 114 16.53 -6.41 -13.44
N ASN A 115 15.43 -7.00 -13.94
CA ASN A 115 15.44 -8.27 -14.66
C ASN A 115 15.22 -8.12 -16.17
N SER A 116 14.95 -6.92 -16.69
CA SER A 116 14.85 -6.66 -18.14
C SER A 116 14.82 -5.17 -18.50
N ASP A 117 15.50 -4.83 -19.60
CA ASP A 117 15.34 -3.53 -20.27
C ASP A 117 14.12 -3.48 -21.23
N TYR A 118 13.49 -4.63 -21.46
CA TYR A 118 12.40 -4.86 -22.41
C TYR A 118 11.21 -5.50 -21.69
N GLY A 119 10.67 -4.77 -20.70
CA GLY A 119 9.51 -5.19 -19.90
C GLY A 119 8.27 -4.34 -20.17
N HIS A 120 7.16 -4.75 -19.58
CA HIS A 120 5.92 -3.98 -19.52
C HIS A 120 5.31 -4.08 -18.13
N GLN A 121 5.01 -2.95 -17.51
CA GLN A 121 4.35 -2.92 -16.20
C GLN A 121 2.83 -3.01 -16.37
N ILE A 122 2.17 -3.87 -15.60
CA ILE A 122 0.70 -3.98 -15.57
C ILE A 122 0.09 -2.67 -15.07
N ASP A 123 -0.92 -2.18 -15.78
CA ASP A 123 -1.70 -1.02 -15.35
C ASP A 123 -2.84 -1.45 -14.42
N PHE A 124 -2.55 -1.52 -13.12
CA PHE A 124 -3.56 -1.87 -12.12
C PHE A 124 -4.66 -0.82 -11.92
N THR A 125 -4.57 0.36 -12.57
CA THR A 125 -5.69 1.32 -12.59
C THR A 125 -6.80 0.87 -13.55
N LYS A 126 -6.49 -0.04 -14.49
CA LYS A 126 -7.46 -0.67 -15.39
C LYS A 126 -7.99 -1.96 -14.77
N PRO A 127 -9.28 -2.05 -14.40
CA PRO A 127 -9.83 -3.23 -13.73
C PRO A 127 -9.63 -4.54 -14.51
N ALA A 128 -9.71 -4.49 -15.85
CA ALA A 128 -9.51 -5.66 -16.69
C ALA A 128 -8.05 -6.17 -16.68
N ALA A 129 -7.08 -5.27 -16.62
CA ALA A 129 -5.66 -5.61 -16.52
C ALA A 129 -5.33 -6.19 -15.13
N ALA A 130 -5.84 -5.54 -14.08
CA ALA A 130 -5.74 -6.03 -12.71
C ALA A 130 -6.32 -7.45 -12.58
N GLN A 131 -7.53 -7.68 -13.12
CA GLN A 131 -8.19 -8.98 -13.12
C GLN A 131 -7.36 -10.03 -13.88
N TRP A 132 -6.90 -9.71 -15.09
CA TRP A 132 -6.10 -10.63 -15.92
C TRP A 132 -4.80 -11.07 -15.23
N TRP A 133 -4.15 -10.15 -14.52
CA TRP A 133 -2.95 -10.47 -13.74
C TRP A 133 -3.31 -11.27 -12.48
N SER A 134 -4.33 -10.85 -11.72
CA SER A 134 -4.71 -11.51 -10.47
C SER A 134 -5.27 -12.92 -10.67
N ASP A 135 -5.97 -13.18 -11.77
CA ASP A 135 -6.49 -14.51 -12.09
C ASP A 135 -5.38 -15.54 -12.28
N ARG A 136 -4.25 -15.12 -12.88
CA ARG A 136 -3.07 -15.98 -13.04
C ARG A 136 -2.38 -16.24 -11.70
N VAL A 137 -2.28 -15.23 -10.82
CA VAL A 137 -1.79 -15.42 -9.43
C VAL A 137 -2.70 -16.39 -8.66
N LYS A 138 -4.01 -16.17 -8.75
CA LYS A 138 -5.00 -17.01 -8.07
C LYS A 138 -4.95 -18.45 -8.58
N SER A 139 -4.73 -18.65 -9.87
CA SER A 139 -4.52 -19.99 -10.44
C SER A 139 -3.31 -20.70 -9.81
N ILE A 140 -2.19 -19.99 -9.58
CA ILE A 140 -1.04 -20.57 -8.85
C ILE A 140 -1.45 -20.99 -7.44
N GLN A 141 -2.15 -20.11 -6.71
CA GLN A 141 -2.64 -20.42 -5.37
C GLN A 141 -3.49 -21.68 -5.36
N GLU A 142 -4.48 -21.78 -6.26
CA GLU A 142 -5.44 -22.89 -6.31
C GLU A 142 -4.80 -24.19 -6.80
N THR A 143 -3.88 -24.14 -7.77
CA THR A 143 -3.32 -25.34 -8.40
C THR A 143 -2.12 -25.91 -7.66
N ILE A 144 -1.26 -25.03 -7.12
CA ILE A 144 -0.01 -25.38 -6.44
C ILE A 144 -0.18 -25.42 -4.92
N GLY A 145 -1.07 -24.60 -4.35
CA GLY A 145 -1.32 -24.55 -2.90
C GLY A 145 -0.49 -23.51 -2.14
N MET A 146 -0.08 -22.40 -2.77
CA MET A 146 0.67 -21.33 -2.06
C MET A 146 -0.19 -20.65 -0.99
N ASP A 147 0.37 -20.38 0.18
CA ASP A 147 -0.34 -19.72 1.29
C ASP A 147 -0.36 -18.19 1.12
N SER A 148 0.68 -17.64 0.49
CA SER A 148 0.87 -16.19 0.36
C SER A 148 1.76 -15.80 -0.80
N PHE A 149 1.80 -14.50 -1.11
CA PHE A 149 2.72 -13.94 -2.09
C PHE A 149 3.48 -12.75 -1.53
N LYS A 150 4.74 -12.61 -1.97
CA LYS A 150 5.54 -11.40 -1.80
C LYS A 150 5.46 -10.60 -3.10
N PHE A 151 4.86 -9.43 -3.05
CA PHE A 151 4.75 -8.51 -4.18
C PHE A 151 5.96 -7.59 -4.18
N ASP A 152 6.73 -7.64 -5.26
CA ASP A 152 7.95 -6.87 -5.45
C ASP A 152 7.80 -5.95 -6.65
N ALA A 153 8.57 -4.87 -6.69
CA ALA A 153 8.58 -3.89 -7.77
C ALA A 153 7.26 -3.09 -7.97
N GLY A 154 6.60 -2.69 -6.88
CA GLY A 154 5.34 -1.92 -6.93
C GLY A 154 5.49 -0.43 -7.27
N GLU A 155 6.68 0.06 -7.57
CA GLU A 155 6.98 1.47 -7.83
C GLU A 155 6.46 1.96 -9.19
N VAL A 156 6.33 3.27 -9.34
CA VAL A 156 5.75 3.92 -10.53
C VAL A 156 6.78 4.37 -11.57
N ASP A 157 8.08 4.18 -11.31
CA ASP A 157 9.19 4.76 -12.09
C ASP A 157 9.85 3.80 -13.10
N TYR A 158 9.30 2.59 -13.28
CA TYR A 158 9.83 1.63 -14.25
C TYR A 158 9.48 1.97 -15.70
N VAL A 159 8.36 2.64 -15.93
CA VAL A 159 7.99 3.18 -17.24
C VAL A 159 8.58 4.59 -17.35
N ASN A 160 9.25 4.90 -18.46
CA ASN A 160 9.87 6.22 -18.66
C ASN A 160 8.81 7.32 -18.66
N GLN A 161 8.53 7.89 -17.50
CA GLN A 161 7.64 9.04 -17.38
C GLN A 161 8.42 10.26 -17.84
N SER A 162 7.93 10.97 -18.86
CA SER A 162 8.48 12.28 -19.21
C SER A 162 8.28 13.20 -18.02
N PHE A 163 9.31 13.34 -17.19
CA PHE A 163 9.43 14.24 -16.05
C PHE A 163 8.10 14.59 -15.36
N VAL A 164 7.83 13.98 -14.21
CA VAL A 164 7.09 14.73 -13.17
C VAL A 164 8.05 15.82 -12.67
N ARG A 165 8.12 16.93 -13.39
CA ARG A 165 8.38 18.21 -12.72
C ARG A 165 7.09 18.54 -11.98
N LEU A 166 7.12 18.44 -10.66
CA LEU A 166 6.21 19.18 -9.81
C LEU A 166 6.47 20.68 -10.05
N ASN A 167 5.87 21.24 -11.10
CA ASN A 167 5.60 22.66 -11.30
C ASN A 167 4.85 22.92 -12.63
N GLY A 168 3.53 23.18 -12.52
CA GLY A 168 2.86 24.18 -13.37
C GLY A 168 1.84 23.73 -14.44
N ARG A 169 0.56 23.75 -14.05
CA ARG A 169 -0.68 24.13 -14.79
C ARG A 169 -1.06 23.50 -16.14
N MET A 170 -2.32 23.06 -16.22
CA MET A 170 -3.19 23.30 -17.39
C MET A 170 -4.57 23.88 -17.01
N LYS A 171 -4.93 24.95 -17.73
CA LYS A 171 -6.21 25.68 -17.90
C LYS A 171 -7.21 24.81 -18.68
N GLN A 172 -8.52 25.04 -18.83
CA GLN A 172 -9.55 26.00 -18.37
C GLN A 172 -10.88 25.51 -19.01
N PHE A 173 -12.02 25.63 -18.32
CA PHE A 173 -13.31 25.89 -18.97
C PHE A 173 -14.13 26.83 -18.06
N SER A 174 -14.59 27.93 -18.66
CA SER A 174 -15.45 28.99 -18.11
C SER A 174 -16.93 28.66 -18.38
N LEU A 175 -17.95 29.20 -17.70
CA LEU A 175 -18.36 30.62 -17.71
C LEU A 175 -19.58 30.79 -16.75
N GLU A 176 -19.64 31.94 -16.04
CA GLU A 176 -20.83 32.72 -15.60
C GLU A 176 -21.83 32.13 -14.54
N MET A 177 -22.47 32.87 -13.60
CA MET A 177 -22.69 34.32 -13.40
C MET A 177 -23.24 34.65 -11.98
N LEU A 178 -22.84 35.82 -11.44
CA LEU A 178 -23.50 36.82 -10.55
C LEU A 178 -24.23 36.42 -9.22
N THR A 179 -23.83 36.84 -7.98
CA THR A 179 -23.79 38.15 -7.24
C THR A 179 -25.07 38.55 -6.44
N ILE A 180 -24.90 38.93 -5.14
CA ILE A 180 -25.51 40.05 -4.33
C ILE A 180 -25.64 39.65 -2.82
N LEU A 181 -24.80 40.17 -1.89
CA LEU A 181 -24.99 41.31 -0.93
C LEU A 181 -26.29 41.28 -0.10
N ALA A 182 -26.40 41.62 1.20
CA ALA A 182 -25.53 41.98 2.31
C ALA A 182 -26.42 42.20 3.57
N LEU A 183 -25.81 42.17 4.76
CA LEU A 183 -26.15 42.93 6.01
C LEU A 183 -27.44 42.60 6.79
N VAL A 184 -27.27 42.16 8.05
CA VAL A 184 -27.50 42.91 9.32
C VAL A 184 -27.73 41.90 10.45
N GLY A 185 -27.01 42.08 11.58
CA GLY A 185 -27.49 41.59 12.87
C GLY A 185 -26.41 41.08 13.82
N VAL A 186 -25.66 41.99 14.44
CA VAL A 186 -24.92 41.68 15.67
C VAL A 186 -25.93 41.32 16.75
N PHE A 187 -25.90 40.08 17.23
CA PHE A 187 -26.32 39.72 18.57
C PHE A 187 -25.20 38.90 19.22
N LEU A 188 -24.65 39.46 20.30
CA LEU A 188 -23.79 38.76 21.23
C LEU A 188 -24.60 37.66 21.92
N ALA A 189 -24.19 36.42 21.74
CA ALA A 189 -24.37 35.37 22.72
C ALA A 189 -23.16 34.44 22.65
N ASN A 190 -22.41 34.39 23.75
CA ASN A 190 -21.53 33.27 24.04
C ASN A 190 -22.34 31.96 23.90
N SER A 191 -22.02 31.17 22.90
CA SER A 191 -22.07 29.72 23.02
C SER A 191 -20.67 29.24 22.69
N ALA A 192 -19.91 28.84 23.72
CA ALA A 192 -18.90 27.83 23.49
C ALA A 192 -19.64 26.66 22.85
N GLU A 193 -19.41 26.42 21.56
CA GLU A 193 -19.89 25.22 20.89
C GLU A 193 -19.31 24.04 21.68
N SER A 194 -20.20 23.31 22.34
CA SER A 194 -19.82 22.17 23.15
C SER A 194 -19.07 21.18 22.27
N ALA A 195 -17.84 20.81 22.66
CA ALA A 195 -17.08 19.74 22.03
C ALA A 195 -18.02 18.56 21.69
N LYS A 196 -18.04 18.17 20.42
CA LYS A 196 -18.80 17.02 19.95
C LYS A 196 -18.07 15.77 20.42
N VAL A 197 -18.80 14.83 21.02
CA VAL A 197 -18.24 13.56 21.48
C VAL A 197 -18.84 12.43 20.64
N PHE A 198 -17.98 11.71 19.94
CA PHE A 198 -18.32 10.49 19.22
C PHE A 198 -17.74 9.30 19.99
N SER A 199 -18.48 8.20 20.08
CA SER A 199 -18.01 6.97 20.76
C SER A 199 -18.12 5.78 19.82
N SER A 200 -17.07 4.96 19.76
CA SER A 200 -17.10 3.65 19.10
C SER A 200 -17.47 2.52 20.06
N GLY A 201 -17.59 2.81 21.36
CA GLY A 201 -17.71 1.81 22.44
C GLY A 201 -16.37 1.34 22.99
N VAL A 202 -15.27 1.58 22.29
CA VAL A 202 -13.89 1.29 22.72
C VAL A 202 -13.06 2.56 22.88
N VAL A 203 -13.29 3.54 22.00
CA VAL A 203 -12.58 4.82 21.97
C VAL A 203 -13.60 5.95 21.87
N ASP A 204 -13.34 7.04 22.56
CA ASP A 204 -14.11 8.27 22.48
C ASP A 204 -13.30 9.34 21.74
N LEU A 205 -13.90 9.95 20.73
CA LEU A 205 -13.37 11.08 19.98
C LEU A 205 -14.07 12.35 20.44
N TYR A 206 -13.31 13.23 21.08
CA TYR A 206 -13.71 14.59 21.39
C TYR A 206 -13.25 15.47 20.23
N PHE A 207 -14.15 16.27 19.70
CA PHE A 207 -13.92 17.10 18.53
C PHE A 207 -14.46 18.51 18.81
N GLU A 208 -13.57 19.49 18.85
CA GLU A 208 -13.90 20.88 19.11
C GLU A 208 -13.74 21.68 17.81
N GLU A 209 -14.85 22.30 17.40
CA GLU A 209 -14.88 23.13 16.20
C GLU A 209 -14.34 24.52 16.55
N SER A 210 -13.24 24.91 15.92
CA SER A 210 -12.67 26.25 16.04
C SER A 210 -12.75 26.97 14.67
N PRO A 211 -12.82 28.31 14.65
CA PRO A 211 -12.91 29.07 13.41
C PRO A 211 -11.73 28.85 12.45
N VAL A 212 -10.58 28.36 12.93
CA VAL A 212 -9.32 28.27 12.16
C VAL A 212 -8.73 26.86 12.09
N GLU A 213 -9.28 25.90 12.83
CA GLU A 213 -8.86 24.50 12.81
C GLU A 213 -9.86 23.62 13.58
N TYR A 214 -9.74 22.29 13.48
CA TYR A 214 -10.51 21.36 14.31
C TYR A 214 -9.59 20.65 15.29
N ASP A 215 -9.71 20.98 16.57
CA ASP A 215 -9.01 20.27 17.62
C ASP A 215 -9.71 18.95 17.92
N PHE A 216 -8.92 17.91 18.17
CA PHE A 216 -9.49 16.64 18.61
C PHE A 216 -8.67 15.97 19.71
N GLU A 217 -9.37 15.18 20.53
CA GLU A 217 -8.77 14.26 21.49
C GLU A 217 -9.36 12.87 21.32
N LEU A 218 -8.50 11.85 21.22
CA LEU A 218 -8.91 10.45 21.31
C LEU A 218 -8.63 9.94 22.72
N ARG A 219 -9.67 9.43 23.36
CA ARG A 219 -9.60 8.84 24.70
C ARG A 219 -9.95 7.37 24.65
N ARG A 220 -9.22 6.58 25.42
CA ARG A 220 -9.55 5.19 25.73
C ARG A 220 -9.56 5.04 27.24
N ASP A 221 -10.62 4.46 27.78
CA ASP A 221 -10.81 4.31 29.24
C ASP A 221 -10.70 5.66 29.99
N ASN A 222 -11.25 6.73 29.41
CA ASN A 222 -11.13 8.12 29.90
C ASN A 222 -9.72 8.72 29.97
N VAL A 223 -8.71 8.04 29.42
CA VAL A 223 -7.34 8.55 29.31
C VAL A 223 -7.10 9.10 27.91
N VAL A 224 -6.66 10.35 27.81
CA VAL A 224 -6.23 10.95 26.52
C VAL A 224 -5.02 10.18 25.99
N LYS A 225 -5.18 9.60 24.80
CA LYS A 225 -4.14 8.82 24.11
C LYS A 225 -3.52 9.56 22.95
N MET A 226 -4.30 10.41 22.29
CA MET A 226 -3.85 11.23 21.18
C MET A 226 -4.60 12.56 21.20
N THR A 227 -3.89 13.62 20.86
CA THR A 227 -4.48 14.92 20.56
C THR A 227 -4.02 15.35 19.19
N GLY A 228 -4.77 16.18 18.50
CA GLY A 228 -4.32 16.70 17.23
C GLY A 228 -5.23 17.77 16.67
N ILE A 229 -4.88 18.20 15.47
CA ILE A 229 -5.53 19.26 14.73
C ILE A 229 -5.82 18.72 13.34
N PHE A 230 -7.08 18.71 12.93
CA PHE A 230 -7.44 18.52 11.53
C PHE A 230 -7.48 19.87 10.82
N GLY A 231 -6.78 19.93 9.68
CA GLY A 231 -6.61 21.10 8.85
C GLY A 231 -6.12 22.35 9.55
N LYS A 232 -4.92 22.25 10.11
CA LYS A 232 -4.21 23.34 10.74
C LYS A 232 -4.14 24.58 9.82
N GLY A 233 -4.59 25.71 10.35
CA GLY A 233 -4.54 27.00 9.65
C GLY A 233 -5.60 27.19 8.56
N VAL A 234 -6.63 26.36 8.55
CA VAL A 234 -7.77 26.46 7.62
C VAL A 234 -8.96 27.08 8.32
N ASP A 235 -9.40 28.24 7.84
CA ASP A 235 -10.63 28.88 8.31
C ASP A 235 -11.87 28.15 7.77
N PHE A 236 -12.37 27.19 8.54
CA PHE A 236 -13.55 26.40 8.21
C PHE A 236 -14.88 27.18 8.32
N THR A 237 -14.86 28.37 8.92
CA THR A 237 -16.05 29.21 9.06
C THR A 237 -16.29 30.14 7.87
N ASN A 238 -15.27 30.33 7.01
CA ASN A 238 -15.29 31.37 5.97
C ASN A 238 -14.99 30.85 4.55
N THR A 239 -14.86 29.54 4.35
CA THR A 239 -14.59 28.98 3.01
C THR A 239 -15.86 28.61 2.24
N SER A 240 -16.23 29.47 1.29
CA SER A 240 -16.89 29.05 0.06
C SER A 240 -15.78 28.57 -0.91
N PRO A 241 -15.76 27.31 -1.42
CA PRO A 241 -16.75 26.25 -1.29
C PRO A 241 -16.23 24.93 -0.65
N ASN A 242 -17.07 24.38 0.25
CA ASN A 242 -17.25 22.96 0.51
C ASN A 242 -16.04 22.19 1.05
N PHE A 243 -15.64 22.46 2.29
CA PHE A 243 -14.98 21.46 3.12
C PHE A 243 -16.04 20.74 3.96
N ASN A 244 -16.14 19.42 3.87
CA ASN A 244 -17.03 18.63 4.70
C ASN A 244 -16.23 17.54 5.43
N VAL A 245 -16.32 17.51 6.75
CA VAL A 245 -15.77 16.45 7.60
C VAL A 245 -16.88 15.47 7.93
N THR A 246 -16.71 14.21 7.58
CA THR A 246 -17.59 13.13 8.00
C THR A 246 -16.83 12.21 8.95
N ILE A 247 -17.40 12.01 10.13
CA ILE A 247 -16.89 11.09 11.15
C ILE A 247 -17.84 9.90 11.21
N MET A 248 -17.30 8.70 11.03
CA MET A 248 -18.04 7.44 11.12
C MET A 248 -17.40 6.54 12.16
N SER A 249 -18.18 6.02 13.11
CA SER A 249 -17.72 4.96 14.01
C SER A 249 -17.46 3.68 13.21
N VAL A 250 -16.36 2.99 13.53
CA VAL A 250 -16.01 1.64 13.08
C VAL A 250 -15.71 0.77 14.29
N ASP A 251 -15.63 -0.56 14.13
CA ASP A 251 -15.58 -1.53 15.24
C ASP A 251 -14.63 -1.16 16.39
N ASP A 252 -13.41 -0.69 16.08
CA ASP A 252 -12.40 -0.30 17.07
C ASP A 252 -11.94 1.18 16.97
N GLY A 253 -12.75 2.08 16.39
CA GLY A 253 -12.34 3.48 16.27
C GLY A 253 -13.24 4.35 15.40
N PHE A 254 -12.62 5.28 14.68
CA PHE A 254 -13.30 6.24 13.82
C PHE A 254 -12.63 6.33 12.46
N ARG A 255 -13.45 6.47 11.42
CA ARG A 255 -13.03 6.94 10.11
C ARG A 255 -13.41 8.41 9.98
N VAL A 256 -12.40 9.26 9.78
CA VAL A 256 -12.57 10.69 9.53
C VAL A 256 -12.23 10.94 8.07
N ASP A 257 -13.21 11.31 7.26
CA ASP A 257 -13.00 11.74 5.88
C ASP A 257 -13.25 13.25 5.81
N TRP A 258 -12.33 13.99 5.21
CA TRP A 258 -12.59 15.36 4.80
C TRP A 258 -12.49 15.51 3.29
N ARG A 259 -13.37 16.33 2.70
CA ARG A 259 -13.42 16.56 1.25
C ARG A 259 -13.49 18.05 0.97
N SER A 260 -12.60 18.53 0.11
CA SER A 260 -12.67 19.88 -0.46
C SER A 260 -13.19 19.82 -1.90
N SER A 261 -14.02 20.79 -2.29
CA SER A 261 -14.36 20.99 -3.70
C SER A 261 -13.33 21.80 -4.48
N ASP A 262 -12.37 22.43 -3.80
CA ASP A 262 -11.20 23.05 -4.44
C ASP A 262 -10.09 22.01 -4.64
N PRO A 263 -9.75 21.65 -5.89
CA PRO A 263 -8.71 20.67 -6.18
C PRO A 263 -7.28 21.15 -5.83
N ASN A 264 -7.08 22.44 -5.55
CA ASN A 264 -5.79 22.99 -5.15
C ASN A 264 -5.66 23.15 -3.63
N PHE A 265 -6.73 22.83 -2.89
CA PHE A 265 -6.73 22.97 -1.45
C PHE A 265 -5.80 21.93 -0.83
N GLN A 266 -4.72 22.41 -0.22
CA GLN A 266 -3.84 21.62 0.61
C GLN A 266 -4.16 21.92 2.06
N THR A 267 -4.25 20.86 2.86
CA THR A 267 -4.46 20.97 4.30
C THR A 267 -3.41 20.13 5.00
N THR A 268 -3.09 20.50 6.23
CA THR A 268 -2.12 19.80 7.06
C THR A 268 -2.81 19.34 8.33
N ASP A 269 -2.85 18.03 8.54
CA ASP A 269 -3.30 17.44 9.80
C ASP A 269 -2.10 17.26 10.72
N CYS A 270 -2.24 17.65 11.98
CA CYS A 270 -1.18 17.53 12.98
C CYS A 270 -1.61 16.55 14.07
N LEU A 271 -0.82 15.49 14.28
CA LEU A 271 -1.09 14.48 15.30
C LEU A 271 -0.01 14.58 16.37
N ASN A 272 -0.42 14.82 17.61
CA ASN A 272 0.45 14.71 18.78
C ASN A 272 0.27 13.33 19.40
N LEU A 273 1.22 12.45 19.06
CA LEU A 273 1.34 11.12 19.63
C LEU A 273 1.99 11.28 21.00
N GLN A 274 1.23 11.03 22.07
CA GLN A 274 1.73 11.06 23.44
C GLN A 274 2.79 9.95 23.62
N SER A 275 4.04 10.24 23.22
CA SER A 275 5.10 9.28 22.90
C SER A 275 5.54 8.37 24.04
N GLU A 276 5.10 8.66 25.27
CA GLU A 276 5.35 7.81 26.45
C GLU A 276 4.39 6.62 26.53
N THR A 277 3.24 6.66 25.85
CA THR A 277 2.19 5.62 25.97
C THR A 277 1.56 5.18 24.66
N LEU A 278 1.88 5.85 23.55
CA LEU A 278 1.34 5.55 22.22
C LEU A 278 2.46 5.33 21.22
N HIS A 279 2.48 4.15 20.60
CA HIS A 279 3.36 3.81 19.50
C HIS A 279 2.55 3.69 18.22
N TRP A 280 3.11 4.11 17.09
CA TRP A 280 2.50 3.82 15.80
C TRP A 280 3.02 2.49 15.27
N TYR A 281 2.10 1.72 14.71
CA TYR A 281 2.37 0.45 14.07
C TYR A 281 1.65 0.44 12.72
N GLY A 282 2.41 0.23 11.65
CA GLY A 282 1.91 0.25 10.28
C GLY A 282 2.47 1.41 9.45
N GLY A 283 2.67 1.13 8.17
CA GLY A 283 3.36 1.98 7.21
C GLY A 283 4.06 1.12 6.16
N PRO A 284 4.48 1.68 5.02
CA PRO A 284 5.35 0.96 4.10
C PRO A 284 6.65 0.57 4.83
N GLU A 285 7.12 -0.65 4.61
CA GLU A 285 8.46 -1.06 5.05
C GLU A 285 9.47 -0.29 4.20
N ILE A 286 10.38 0.44 4.86
CA ILE A 286 11.37 1.28 4.19
C ILE A 286 12.81 0.82 4.45
N TYR A 287 13.74 1.09 3.53
CA TYR A 287 15.11 0.59 3.54
C TYR A 287 15.86 0.93 4.84
N GLU A 288 15.76 2.18 5.32
CA GLU A 288 16.26 2.58 6.64
C GLU A 288 15.12 2.79 7.65
N GLN A 289 14.37 1.73 7.95
CA GLN A 289 13.32 1.80 8.96
C GLN A 289 13.90 1.86 10.38
N LYS A 290 13.50 2.88 11.15
CA LYS A 290 13.85 3.01 12.58
C LYS A 290 12.77 2.35 13.43
N TRP A 291 13.19 1.64 14.47
CA TRP A 291 12.28 1.13 15.50
C TRP A 291 12.42 1.89 16.83
N PRO A 292 11.31 2.23 17.51
CA PRO A 292 9.93 2.17 17.00
C PRO A 292 9.67 3.17 15.86
N ILE A 293 8.66 2.90 15.02
CA ILE A 293 8.45 3.55 13.70
C ILE A 293 8.38 5.08 13.81
N GLU A 294 7.88 5.60 14.93
CA GLU A 294 7.77 7.03 15.22
C GLU A 294 9.12 7.76 15.36
N LYS A 295 10.24 7.04 15.42
CA LYS A 295 11.59 7.64 15.38
C LYS A 295 12.06 7.95 13.97
N LEU A 296 11.32 7.53 12.96
CA LEU A 296 11.61 7.84 11.57
C LEU A 296 11.32 9.32 11.29
N GLN A 297 12.28 10.02 10.73
CA GLN A 297 12.10 11.38 10.23
C GLN A 297 12.00 11.32 8.72
N LEU A 298 10.81 11.58 8.19
CA LEU A 298 10.57 11.76 6.77
C LEU A 298 10.71 13.26 6.45
N SER A 299 11.34 13.58 5.33
CA SER A 299 11.36 14.98 4.88
C SER A 299 9.94 15.37 4.46
N GLY A 300 9.51 16.60 4.77
CA GLY A 300 8.16 17.07 4.44
C GLY A 300 7.88 17.20 2.93
N ASP A 301 8.91 17.02 2.10
CA ASP A 301 8.82 17.00 0.64
C ASP A 301 8.56 15.58 0.09
N ASP A 302 8.67 14.56 0.95
CA ASP A 302 8.51 13.15 0.58
C ASP A 302 7.11 12.63 0.94
N ALA A 303 6.45 11.97 -0.01
CA ALA A 303 5.19 11.29 0.25
C ALA A 303 5.41 10.10 1.21
N TYR A 304 4.40 9.76 2.03
CA TYR A 304 4.37 8.54 2.85
C TYR A 304 4.09 7.29 1.98
N VAL A 305 4.85 7.14 0.90
CA VAL A 305 4.78 6.04 -0.08
C VAL A 305 6.22 5.60 -0.37
N ALA A 306 6.46 4.30 -0.45
CA ALA A 306 7.80 3.75 -0.70
C ALA A 306 8.37 4.24 -2.04
N ARG A 307 9.60 4.77 -2.03
CA ARG A 307 10.41 5.06 -3.23
C ARG A 307 11.22 3.81 -3.59
N LYS A 308 11.69 3.72 -4.85
CA LYS A 308 12.57 2.64 -5.32
C LYS A 308 13.80 2.41 -4.44
N ASP A 309 14.45 3.49 -4.00
CA ASP A 309 15.63 3.41 -3.12
C ASP A 309 15.26 3.05 -1.67
N ASP A 310 13.98 3.21 -1.31
CA ASP A 310 13.46 3.00 0.03
C ASP A 310 12.65 1.72 0.16
N ASN A 311 12.34 0.94 -0.88
CA ASN A 311 11.40 -0.19 -0.75
C ASN A 311 12.09 -1.50 -0.34
N PHE A 312 11.47 -2.22 0.61
CA PHE A 312 11.66 -3.64 0.84
C PHE A 312 10.33 -4.36 0.58
N ALA A 313 10.30 -5.22 -0.43
CA ALA A 313 9.07 -5.82 -0.95
C ALA A 313 8.16 -6.51 0.08
N GLY A 314 6.86 -6.22 -0.02
CA GLY A 314 5.84 -6.61 0.95
C GLY A 314 5.30 -8.03 0.74
N THR A 315 4.97 -8.70 1.85
CA THR A 315 4.36 -10.04 1.86
C THR A 315 2.91 -9.95 2.32
N VAL A 316 1.96 -10.47 1.53
CA VAL A 316 0.53 -10.51 1.88
C VAL A 316 0.13 -11.94 2.17
N ASN A 317 -0.27 -12.23 3.42
CA ASN A 317 -0.76 -13.54 3.84
C ASN A 317 -2.29 -13.62 3.66
N PHE A 318 -2.78 -14.67 2.98
CA PHE A 318 -4.21 -14.94 2.91
C PHE A 318 -4.61 -15.82 4.11
N LEU A 319 -5.19 -15.20 5.13
CA LEU A 319 -5.85 -15.95 6.20
C LEU A 319 -7.25 -16.35 5.73
N TYR A 320 -7.44 -17.62 5.41
CA TYR A 320 -8.78 -18.18 5.23
C TYR A 320 -9.47 -18.24 6.60
N THR A 321 -10.46 -17.38 6.82
CA THR A 321 -11.49 -17.61 7.85
C THR A 321 -12.73 -18.18 7.14
N PHE A 322 -13.06 -19.44 7.40
CA PHE A 322 -14.37 -20.01 7.09
C PHE A 322 -15.38 -19.62 8.18
#